data_AF-A0A9W6SCF2-F1
#
_entry.id   AF-A0A9W6SCF2-F1
#
_cell.length_a   1.000
_cell.length_b   1.000
_cell.length_c   1.000
_cell.angle_alpha   90.00
_cell.angle_beta   90.00
_cell.angle_gamma   90.00
#
_symmetry.space_group_name_H-M   'P 1'
#
loop_
_entity.id
_entity.type
_entity.pdbx_description
1 polymer ?
#
loop_
_entity_poly.entity_id
_entity_poly.type
_entity_poly.pdbx_seq_one_letter_code
_entity_poly.pdbx_strand_id
1 'polypeptide(L)'
;MPAVRDLVMAQGGERHRRSLVTAEAAVREAIAAHDASLLRQRLDDLRRLASEVLDDSGELPFLLFEDLKPQQAEMRDPAEAAQLIAAGERAVANRDPATLRQVNNQLIRMLPEPPPPIDPFSTVRKN
;
A
#
# COMPACT_ATOMS: atom_id res chain seq x y z
N MET A 1 9.91 -14.16 0.85
CA MET A 1 8.54 -13.74 0.51
C MET A 1 8.52 -13.31 -0.95
N PRO A 2 8.04 -14.16 -1.88
CA PRO A 2 8.11 -13.89 -3.33
C PRO A 2 7.42 -12.57 -3.72
N ALA A 3 6.22 -12.35 -3.19
CA ALA A 3 5.40 -11.17 -3.48
C ALA A 3 6.12 -9.82 -3.26
N VAL A 4 6.73 -9.58 -2.09
CA VAL A 4 7.43 -8.30 -1.83
C VAL A 4 8.71 -8.17 -2.66
N ARG A 5 9.39 -9.28 -2.93
CA ARG A 5 10.53 -9.27 -3.83
C ARG A 5 10.11 -8.85 -5.24
N ASP A 6 9.03 -9.44 -5.76
CA ASP A 6 8.54 -9.14 -7.10
C ASP A 6 8.10 -7.68 -7.22
N LEU A 7 7.41 -7.16 -6.21
CA LEU A 7 7.04 -5.74 -6.11
C LEU A 7 8.26 -4.81 -6.13
N VAL A 8 9.24 -5.06 -5.26
CA VAL A 8 10.48 -4.24 -5.19
C VAL A 8 11.27 -4.31 -6.49
N MET A 9 11.29 -5.45 -7.16
CA MET A 9 12.00 -5.59 -8.44
C MET A 9 11.27 -4.89 -9.59
N ALA A 10 9.94 -4.95 -9.61
CA ALA A 10 9.13 -4.32 -10.64
C ALA A 10 9.04 -2.78 -10.49
N GLN A 11 8.95 -2.29 -9.26
CA GLN A 11 8.61 -0.88 -8.99
C GLN A 11 9.58 -0.15 -8.07
N GLY A 12 10.46 -0.88 -7.38
CA GLY A 12 11.42 -0.29 -6.45
C GLY A 12 12.67 0.26 -7.15
N GLY A 13 13.15 1.40 -6.62
CA GLY A 13 14.46 1.95 -6.97
C GLY A 13 15.63 1.21 -6.30
N GLU A 14 16.84 1.64 -6.61
CA GLU A 14 18.08 0.99 -6.13
C GLU A 14 18.21 0.97 -4.59
N ARG A 15 17.65 1.97 -3.91
CA ARG A 15 17.57 2.01 -2.44
C ARG A 15 16.67 0.88 -1.90
N HIS A 16 15.53 0.64 -2.53
CA HIS A 16 14.57 -0.39 -2.12
C HIS A 16 15.14 -1.79 -2.32
N ARG A 17 15.83 -2.02 -3.45
CA ARG A 17 16.48 -3.32 -3.72
C ARG A 17 17.54 -3.66 -2.70
N ARG A 18 18.41 -2.70 -2.35
CA ARG A 18 19.40 -2.88 -1.28
C ARG A 18 18.73 -3.19 0.06
N SER A 19 17.68 -2.46 0.39
CA SER A 19 16.91 -2.66 1.63
C SER A 19 16.25 -4.04 1.67
N LEU A 20 15.73 -4.53 0.53
CA LEU A 20 15.16 -5.87 0.42
C LEU A 20 16.19 -6.97 0.70
N VAL A 21 17.39 -6.87 0.12
CA VAL A 21 18.47 -7.85 0.34
C VAL A 21 18.79 -7.96 1.83
N THR A 22 18.93 -6.83 2.52
CA THR A 22 19.17 -6.79 3.97
C THR A 22 18.00 -7.37 4.76
N ALA A 23 16.76 -6.99 4.44
CA ALA A 23 15.57 -7.46 5.16
C ALA A 23 15.36 -8.98 5.02
N GLU A 24 15.58 -9.53 3.82
CA GLU A 24 15.48 -10.98 3.59
C GLU A 24 16.57 -11.77 4.31
N ALA A 25 17.79 -11.23 4.44
CA ALA A 25 18.83 -11.85 5.24
C ALA A 25 18.42 -11.91 6.72
N ALA A 26 17.91 -10.80 7.26
CA ALA A 26 17.45 -10.73 8.66
C ALA A 26 16.29 -11.69 8.95
N VAL A 27 15.36 -11.89 8.01
CA VAL A 27 14.29 -12.90 8.16
C VAL A 27 14.86 -14.32 8.23
N ARG A 28 15.83 -14.66 7.36
CA ARG A 28 16.47 -15.98 7.37
C ARG A 28 17.20 -16.23 8.69
N GLU A 29 17.89 -15.23 9.22
CA GLU A 29 18.57 -15.31 10.52
C GLU A 29 17.57 -15.52 11.67
N ALA A 30 16.45 -14.80 11.68
CA ALA A 30 15.41 -14.97 12.70
C ALA A 30 14.79 -16.38 12.68
N ILE A 31 14.57 -16.94 11.49
CA ILE A 31 14.10 -18.33 11.33
C ILE A 31 15.14 -19.30 11.89
N ALA A 32 16.42 -19.13 11.55
CA ALA A 32 17.50 -19.99 12.02
C ALA A 32 17.70 -19.91 13.54
N ALA A 33 17.45 -18.74 14.14
CA ALA A 33 17.50 -18.53 15.58
C ALA A 33 16.27 -19.07 16.33
N HIS A 34 15.23 -19.54 15.62
CA HIS A 34 13.94 -19.94 16.18
C HIS A 34 13.28 -18.86 17.08
N ASP A 35 13.59 -17.59 16.83
CA ASP A 35 13.04 -16.47 17.59
C ASP A 35 11.78 -15.94 16.89
N ALA A 36 10.63 -16.34 17.41
CA ALA A 36 9.33 -15.95 16.87
C ALA A 36 9.06 -14.44 17.02
N SER A 37 9.59 -13.79 18.05
CA SER A 37 9.39 -12.35 18.26
C SER A 37 10.22 -11.55 17.27
N LEU A 38 11.49 -11.94 17.09
CA LEU A 38 12.36 -11.35 16.09
C LEU A 38 11.80 -11.58 14.68
N LEU A 39 11.31 -12.78 14.37
CA LEU A 39 10.70 -13.07 13.08
C LEU A 39 9.51 -12.16 12.80
N ARG A 40 8.62 -11.94 13.78
CA ARG A 40 7.48 -11.02 13.64
C ARG A 40 7.96 -9.61 13.31
N GLN A 41 8.96 -9.11 14.04
CA GLN A 41 9.53 -7.79 13.78
C GLN A 41 10.10 -7.68 12.36
N ARG A 42 10.82 -8.70 11.87
CA ARG A 42 11.38 -8.69 10.50
C ARG A 42 10.32 -8.76 9.42
N LEU A 43 9.20 -9.41 9.68
CA LEU A 43 8.05 -9.38 8.77
C LEU A 43 7.41 -7.99 8.71
N ASP A 44 7.34 -7.27 9.84
CA ASP A 44 6.82 -5.89 9.87
C ASP A 44 7.76 -4.90 9.17
N ASP A 45 9.08 -5.09 9.28
CA ASP A 45 10.07 -4.33 8.51
C ASP A 45 9.86 -4.52 6.99
N LEU A 46 9.60 -5.76 6.55
CA LEU A 46 9.28 -6.06 5.14
C LEU A 46 7.95 -5.43 4.69
N ARG A 47 6.91 -5.38 5.55
CA ARG A 47 5.65 -4.67 5.25
C ARG A 47 5.90 -3.20 4.98
N ARG A 48 6.70 -2.59 5.85
CA ARG A 48 7.02 -1.17 5.74
C ARG A 48 7.76 -0.87 4.43
N LEU A 49 8.76 -1.67 4.09
CA LEU A 49 9.48 -1.55 2.82
C LEU A 49 8.54 -1.67 1.60
N ALA A 50 7.62 -2.65 1.62
CA ALA A 50 6.65 -2.80 0.54
C ALA A 50 5.71 -1.60 0.43
N SER A 51 5.28 -1.04 1.55
CA SER A 51 4.44 0.17 1.59
C SER A 51 5.18 1.39 1.05
N GLU A 52 6.46 1.57 1.43
CA GLU A 52 7.32 2.64 0.93
C GLU A 52 7.53 2.53 -0.59
N VAL A 53 7.76 1.33 -1.12
CA VAL A 53 7.90 1.10 -2.57
C VAL A 53 6.62 1.51 -3.31
N LEU A 54 5.46 1.12 -2.79
CA LEU A 54 4.18 1.45 -3.42
C LEU A 54 3.86 2.95 -3.34
N ASP A 55 4.21 3.63 -2.24
CA ASP A 55 4.01 5.07 -2.13
C ASP A 55 4.94 5.84 -3.07
N ASP A 56 6.22 5.48 -3.11
CA ASP A 56 7.22 6.09 -3.99
C ASP A 56 6.95 5.80 -5.48
N SER A 57 6.40 4.63 -5.82
CA SER A 57 6.00 4.31 -7.20
C SER A 57 4.69 4.98 -7.61
N GLY A 58 3.91 5.50 -6.66
CA GLY A 58 2.59 6.07 -6.89
C GLY A 58 1.47 5.04 -7.04
N GLU A 59 1.75 3.76 -6.78
CA GLU A 59 0.75 2.67 -6.82
C GLU A 59 -0.07 2.58 -5.53
N LEU A 60 0.49 2.94 -4.37
CA LEU A 60 -0.26 2.91 -3.10
C LEU A 60 -1.51 3.80 -3.15
N PRO A 61 -1.43 5.06 -3.62
CA PRO A 61 -2.62 5.90 -3.78
C PRO A 61 -3.64 5.30 -4.76
N PHE A 62 -3.20 4.58 -5.79
CA PHE A 62 -4.09 3.92 -6.74
C PHE A 62 -4.86 2.77 -6.10
N LEU A 63 -4.15 1.86 -5.43
CA LEU A 63 -4.74 0.71 -4.75
C LEU A 63 -5.73 1.13 -3.66
N LEU A 64 -5.37 2.16 -2.90
CA LEU A 64 -6.24 2.73 -1.86
C LEU A 64 -7.50 3.38 -2.47
N PHE A 65 -7.37 4.05 -3.61
CA PHE A 65 -8.52 4.64 -4.29
C PHE A 65 -9.51 3.57 -4.78
N GLU A 66 -8.99 2.49 -5.39
CA GLU A 66 -9.80 1.37 -5.86
C GLU A 66 -10.54 0.65 -4.71
N ASP A 67 -9.95 0.60 -3.52
CA ASP A 67 -10.58 0.03 -2.32
C ASP A 67 -11.66 0.95 -1.71
N LEU A 68 -11.43 2.27 -1.75
CA LEU A 68 -12.35 3.28 -1.21
C LEU A 68 -13.59 3.51 -2.09
N LYS A 69 -13.41 3.47 -3.42
CA LYS A 69 -14.48 3.73 -4.39
C LYS A 69 -15.76 2.90 -4.16
N PRO A 70 -15.72 1.57 -3.91
CA PRO A 70 -16.94 0.79 -3.66
C PRO A 70 -17.63 1.13 -2.32
N GLN A 71 -16.92 1.75 -1.38
CA GLN A 71 -17.45 2.12 -0.06
C GLN A 71 -18.22 3.46 -0.08
N GLN A 72 -18.43 4.08 -1.25
CA GLN A 72 -19.12 5.37 -1.40
C GLN A 72 -20.45 5.44 -0.64
N ALA A 73 -21.24 4.37 -0.66
CA ALA A 73 -22.56 4.33 -0.03
C ALA A 73 -22.49 4.37 1.50
N GLU A 74 -21.35 4.01 2.09
CA GLU A 74 -21.12 4.00 3.53
C GLU A 74 -20.63 5.36 4.04
N MET A 75 -20.22 6.26 3.14
CA MET A 75 -19.72 7.58 3.48
C MET A 75 -20.85 8.51 3.94
N ARG A 76 -20.53 9.39 4.90
CA ARG A 76 -21.47 10.34 5.52
C ARG A 76 -22.19 11.27 4.54
N ASP A 77 -21.55 11.61 3.41
CA ASP A 77 -22.13 12.36 2.29
C ASP A 77 -21.79 11.65 0.96
N PRO A 78 -22.66 10.74 0.48
CA PRO A 78 -22.39 9.99 -0.74
C PRO A 78 -22.34 10.85 -2.01
N ALA A 79 -22.94 12.05 -2.00
CA ALA A 79 -22.96 12.94 -3.15
C ALA A 79 -21.64 13.72 -3.26
N GLU A 80 -21.11 14.23 -2.15
CA GLU A 80 -19.76 14.79 -2.09
C GLU A 80 -18.71 13.70 -2.42
N ALA A 81 -18.89 12.49 -1.89
CA ALA A 81 -18.02 11.35 -2.22
C ALA A 81 -18.01 11.03 -3.72
N ALA A 82 -19.16 11.09 -4.40
CA ALA A 82 -19.24 10.90 -5.84
C ALA A 82 -18.37 11.90 -6.62
N GLN A 83 -18.36 13.16 -6.19
CA GLN A 83 -17.55 14.21 -6.83
C GLN A 83 -16.05 13.97 -6.62
N LEU A 84 -15.66 13.55 -5.41
CA LEU A 84 -14.30 13.14 -5.10
C LEU A 84 -13.86 11.91 -5.89
N ILE A 85 -14.73 10.92 -6.06
CA ILE A 85 -14.47 9.74 -6.90
C ILE A 85 -14.26 10.17 -8.36
N ALA A 86 -15.11 11.03 -8.92
CA ALA A 86 -14.92 11.55 -10.27
C ALA A 86 -13.62 12.38 -10.42
N ALA A 87 -13.17 13.07 -9.37
CA ALA A 87 -11.86 13.71 -9.34
C ALA A 87 -10.71 12.70 -9.27
N GLY A 88 -10.86 11.64 -8.47
CA GLY A 88 -9.91 10.54 -8.36
C GLY A 88 -9.75 9.79 -9.69
N GLU A 89 -10.84 9.48 -10.40
CA GLU A 89 -10.78 8.85 -11.72
C GLU A 89 -9.99 9.69 -12.74
N ARG A 90 -10.12 11.01 -12.69
CA ARG A 90 -9.31 11.92 -13.51
C ARG A 90 -7.84 11.92 -13.10
N ALA A 91 -7.54 11.87 -11.80
CA ALA A 91 -6.18 11.76 -11.30
C ALA A 91 -5.52 10.43 -11.71
N VAL A 92 -6.27 9.32 -11.70
CA VAL A 92 -5.84 8.02 -12.23
C VAL A 92 -5.51 8.12 -13.72
N ALA A 93 -6.42 8.68 -14.53
CA ALA A 93 -6.21 8.85 -15.96
C ALA A 93 -4.96 9.69 -16.28
N ASN A 94 -4.68 10.70 -15.45
CA ASN A 94 -3.53 11.60 -15.62
C ASN A 94 -2.23 11.08 -14.96
N ARG A 95 -2.25 9.90 -14.32
CA ARG A 95 -1.12 9.39 -13.51
C ARG A 95 -0.62 10.41 -12.48
N ASP A 96 -1.56 11.03 -11.76
CA ASP A 96 -1.29 12.03 -10.73
C ASP A 96 -1.49 11.46 -9.32
N PRO A 97 -0.46 10.78 -8.75
CA PRO A 97 -0.55 10.19 -7.42
C PRO A 97 -0.57 11.24 -6.30
N ALA A 98 -0.19 12.50 -6.57
CA ALA A 98 -0.27 13.57 -5.57
C ALA A 98 -1.73 13.99 -5.35
N THR A 99 -2.47 14.23 -6.43
CA THR A 99 -3.90 14.52 -6.36
C THR A 99 -4.67 13.32 -5.81
N LEU A 100 -4.31 12.09 -6.22
CA LEU A 100 -5.00 10.89 -5.75
C LEU A 100 -4.85 10.69 -4.22
N ARG A 101 -3.69 11.01 -3.64
CA ARG A 101 -3.50 11.02 -2.18
C ARG A 101 -4.43 12.01 -1.48
N GLN A 102 -4.62 13.20 -2.05
CA GLN A 102 -5.53 14.20 -1.48
C GLN A 102 -6.99 13.74 -1.53
N VAL A 103 -7.40 13.09 -2.63
CA VAL A 103 -8.73 12.49 -2.78
C VAL A 103 -8.93 11.37 -1.75
N ASN A 104 -7.99 10.43 -1.65
CA ASN A 104 -8.08 9.32 -0.70
C ASN A 104 -8.20 9.80 0.76
N ASN A 105 -7.39 10.79 1.14
CA ASN A 105 -7.46 11.37 2.49
C ASN A 105 -8.82 12.00 2.79
N GLN A 106 -9.50 12.57 1.79
CA GLN A 106 -10.84 13.11 1.96
C GLN A 106 -11.88 12.00 2.06
N LEU A 107 -11.86 11.02 1.15
CA LEU A 107 -12.76 9.86 1.17
C LEU A 107 -12.67 9.09 2.50
N ILE A 108 -11.46 8.85 3.02
CA ILE A 108 -11.25 8.19 4.34
C ILE A 108 -11.94 8.94 5.47
N ARG A 109 -11.89 10.28 5.48
CA ARG A 109 -12.52 11.09 6.53
C ARG A 109 -14.04 11.10 6.46
N MET A 110 -14.62 10.61 5.35
CA MET A 110 -16.05 10.51 5.16
C MET A 110 -16.61 9.16 5.59
N LEU A 111 -15.75 8.14 5.75
CA LEU A 111 -16.15 6.83 6.25
C LEU A 111 -16.46 6.88 7.76
N PRO A 112 -17.41 6.06 8.24
CA PRO A 112 -17.77 5.99 9.65
C PRO A 112 -16.65 5.40 10.50
N GLU A 113 -15.89 4.47 9.92
CA GLU A 113 -14.67 3.89 10.50
C GLU A 113 -13.53 4.03 9.49
N PRO A 114 -12.30 4.32 9.94
CA PRO A 114 -11.16 4.35 9.05
C PRO A 114 -10.95 2.96 8.44
N PRO A 115 -10.69 2.85 7.13
CA PRO A 115 -10.45 1.57 6.50
C PRO A 115 -9.17 0.93 7.07
N PRO A 116 -9.09 -0.41 7.10
CA PRO A 116 -7.86 -1.07 7.47
C PRO A 116 -6.71 -0.62 6.55
N PRO A 117 -5.47 -0.51 7.04
CA PRO A 117 -4.33 -0.25 6.18
C PRO A 117 -4.27 -1.29 5.05
N ILE A 118 -4.01 -0.84 3.82
CA ILE A 118 -3.72 -1.73 2.70
C ILE A 118 -2.57 -2.65 3.12
N ASP A 119 -2.81 -3.95 3.19
CA ASP A 119 -1.76 -4.93 3.45
C ASP A 119 -1.00 -5.20 2.15
N PRO A 120 0.23 -4.69 1.98
CA PRO A 120 0.98 -4.85 0.74
C PRO A 120 1.22 -6.32 0.39
N PHE A 121 1.24 -7.21 1.39
CA PHE A 121 1.36 -8.64 1.15
C PHE A 121 0.11 -9.28 0.55
N SER A 122 -1.05 -8.67 0.78
CA SER A 122 -2.33 -9.13 0.23
C SER A 122 -2.65 -8.45 -1.12
N THR A 123 -2.09 -7.25 -1.35
CA THR A 123 -2.33 -6.46 -2.58
C THR A 123 -1.34 -6.75 -3.71
N VAL A 124 -0.16 -7.32 -3.43
CA VAL A 124 0.64 -7.96 -4.47
C VAL A 124 -0.14 -9.19 -4.93
N ARG A 125 -0.91 -9.01 -6.00
CA ARG A 125 -1.77 -10.05 -6.58
C ARG A 125 -0.99 -11.36 -6.68
N LYS A 126 -1.62 -12.44 -6.18
CA LYS A 126 -1.34 -13.81 -6.62
C LYS A 126 -1.52 -13.83 -8.14
N ASN A 127 -0.44 -13.63 -8.89
CA ASN A 127 -0.37 -14.11 -10.27
C ASN A 127 -0.05 -15.60 -10.23
#